data_AF-A0A5B2VSK6-F1
#
_entry.id   AF-A0A5B2VSK6-F1
#
_cell.length_a   1.000
_cell.length_b   1.000
_cell.length_c   1.000
_cell.angle_alpha   90.00
_cell.angle_beta   90.00
_cell.angle_gamma   90.00
#
_symmetry.space_group_name_H-M   'P 1'
#
loop_
_entity.id
_entity.type
_entity.pdbx_description
1 polymer ?
#
loop_
_entity_poly.entity_id
_entity_poly.type
_entity_poly.pdbx_seq_one_letter_code
_entity_poly.pdbx_strand_id
1 'polypeptide(L)'
;MQTDANKELQEKIRLSREAFEIAQNVSERLNERFKIADLGVAANAQKVLVVSGRIDSESLKTEVMNFLSTMMPGWQLNVELGVS
;
A
#
# COMPACT_ATOMS: atom_id res chain seq x y z
N MET A 1 -5.76 -7.97 36.01
CA MET A 1 -4.37 -7.79 35.53
C MET A 1 -4.39 -7.96 34.02
N GLN A 2 -4.03 -6.93 33.24
CA GLN A 2 -3.77 -7.13 31.81
C GLN A 2 -2.47 -7.91 31.67
N THR A 3 -2.55 -9.09 31.08
CA THR A 3 -1.41 -9.93 30.73
C THR A 3 -0.62 -9.29 29.59
N ASP A 4 0.71 -9.46 29.55
CA ASP A 4 1.55 -8.87 28.50
C ASP A 4 1.13 -9.32 27.08
N ALA A 5 0.57 -10.53 26.95
CA ALA A 5 -0.05 -11.03 25.73
C ALA A 5 -1.23 -10.17 25.22
N ASN A 6 -2.00 -9.56 26.13
CA ASN A 6 -3.13 -8.70 25.76
C ASN A 6 -2.62 -7.35 25.21
N LYS A 7 -1.55 -6.80 25.78
CA LYS A 7 -0.91 -5.58 25.27
C LYS A 7 -0.28 -5.79 23.90
N GLU A 8 0.41 -6.91 23.71
CA GLU A 8 1.01 -7.25 22.41
C GLU A 8 -0.06 -7.46 21.33
N LEU A 9 -1.17 -8.12 21.67
CA LEU A 9 -2.30 -8.29 20.76
C LEU A 9 -2.93 -6.95 20.38
N GLN A 10 -3.15 -6.06 21.35
CA GLN A 10 -3.69 -4.72 21.09
C GLN A 10 -2.78 -3.90 20.18
N GLU A 11 -1.46 -3.98 20.36
CA GLU A 11 -0.51 -3.28 19.50
C GLU A 11 -0.49 -3.84 18.08
N LYS A 12 -0.55 -5.17 17.92
CA LYS A 12 -0.68 -5.80 16.59
C LYS A 12 -1.96 -5.38 15.88
N ILE A 13 -3.08 -5.31 16.60
CA ILE A 13 -4.35 -4.83 16.04
C ILE A 13 -4.23 -3.36 15.62
N ARG A 14 -3.62 -2.51 16.44
CA ARG A 14 -3.41 -1.09 16.13
C ARG A 14 -2.60 -0.92 14.84
N LEU A 15 -1.45 -1.59 14.76
CA LEU A 15 -0.57 -1.56 13.59
C LEU A 15 -1.24 -2.11 12.32
N SER A 16 -2.06 -3.16 12.47
CA SER A 16 -2.80 -3.72 11.34
C SER A 16 -3.86 -2.75 10.81
N ARG A 17 -4.55 -2.01 11.68
CA ARG A 17 -5.53 -1.00 11.27
C ARG A 17 -4.85 0.17 10.57
N GLU A 18 -3.74 0.64 11.13
CA GLU A 18 -2.93 1.71 10.54
C GLU A 18 -2.46 1.32 9.13
N ALA A 19 -1.97 0.09 8.95
CA ALA A 19 -1.57 -0.42 7.63
C ALA A 19 -2.74 -0.47 6.65
N PHE A 20 -3.93 -0.91 7.09
CA PHE A 20 -5.12 -0.94 6.25
C PHE A 20 -5.56 0.46 5.80
N GLU A 21 -5.60 1.42 6.72
CA GLU A 21 -5.96 2.82 6.41
C GLU A 21 -4.98 3.45 5.41
N ILE A 22 -3.68 3.16 5.55
CA ILE A 22 -2.65 3.59 4.60
C ILE A 22 -2.87 2.97 3.23
N ALA A 23 -3.11 1.65 3.16
CA ALA A 23 -3.36 0.96 1.90
C ALA A 23 -4.57 1.54 1.16
N GLN A 24 -5.65 1.81 1.90
CA GLN A 24 -6.87 2.41 1.36
C GLN A 24 -6.59 3.81 0.81
N ASN A 25 -5.94 4.68 1.59
CA ASN A 25 -5.62 6.05 1.17
C ASN A 25 -4.72 6.07 -0.08
N VAL A 26 -3.71 5.19 -0.14
CA VAL A 26 -2.86 5.07 -1.33
C VAL A 26 -3.66 4.58 -2.53
N SER A 27 -4.55 3.59 -2.36
CA SER A 27 -5.42 3.10 -3.42
C SER A 27 -6.31 4.20 -4.00
N GLU A 28 -6.97 4.97 -3.13
CA GLU A 28 -7.83 6.09 -3.54
C GLU A 28 -7.05 7.12 -4.34
N ARG A 29 -5.86 7.53 -3.87
CA ARG A 29 -5.03 8.52 -4.56
C ARG A 29 -4.45 8.02 -5.87
N LEU A 30 -4.10 6.74 -5.96
CA LEU A 30 -3.71 6.12 -7.23
C LEU A 30 -4.86 6.15 -8.23
N ASN A 31 -6.07 5.82 -7.77
CA ASN A 31 -7.26 5.84 -8.63
C ASN A 31 -7.62 7.27 -9.06
N GLU A 32 -7.53 8.26 -8.17
CA GLU A 32 -7.76 9.67 -8.53
C GLU A 32 -6.77 10.17 -9.58
N ARG A 33 -5.47 9.86 -9.41
CA ARG A 33 -4.42 10.37 -10.28
C ARG A 33 -4.33 9.66 -11.62
N PHE A 34 -4.49 8.34 -11.62
CA PHE A 34 -4.24 7.50 -12.79
C PHE A 34 -5.51 6.82 -13.34
N LYS A 35 -6.67 6.98 -12.69
CA LYS A 35 -7.97 6.36 -13.06
C LYS A 35 -7.86 4.86 -13.33
N ILE A 36 -7.04 4.17 -12.54
CA ILE A 36 -6.79 2.74 -12.76
C ILE A 36 -7.82 1.94 -11.97
N ALA A 37 -8.70 1.25 -12.71
CA ALA A 37 -9.76 0.45 -12.11
C ALA A 37 -9.27 -0.87 -11.50
N ASP A 38 -8.08 -1.34 -11.88
CA ASP A 38 -7.57 -2.69 -11.56
C ASP A 38 -6.33 -2.72 -10.66
N LEU A 39 -6.03 -1.65 -9.90
CA LEU A 39 -4.94 -1.69 -8.91
C LEU A 39 -5.44 -2.10 -7.52
N GLY A 40 -4.93 -3.24 -7.05
CA GLY A 40 -4.98 -3.63 -5.64
C GLY A 40 -3.83 -2.99 -4.87
N VAL A 41 -4.13 -2.48 -3.67
CA VAL A 41 -3.11 -1.96 -2.74
C VAL A 41 -3.29 -2.64 -1.39
N ALA A 42 -2.20 -3.17 -0.86
CA ALA A 42 -2.13 -3.73 0.48
C ALA A 42 -0.93 -3.14 1.20
N ALA A 43 -1.02 -3.03 2.52
CA ALA A 43 0.11 -2.65 3.35
C ALA A 43 0.16 -3.49 4.61
N ASN A 44 1.35 -3.63 5.18
CA ASN A 44 1.53 -4.35 6.43
C ASN A 44 2.18 -3.46 7.52
N ALA A 45 2.17 -3.97 8.75
CA ALA A 45 2.75 -3.30 9.92
C ALA A 45 4.27 -3.06 9.83
N GLN A 46 4.96 -3.71 8.89
CA GLN A 46 6.41 -3.58 8.69
C GLN A 46 6.76 -2.51 7.64
N LYS A 47 5.80 -1.65 7.29
CA LYS A 47 5.96 -0.60 6.27
C LYS A 47 6.27 -1.16 4.87
N VAL A 48 5.73 -2.33 4.56
CA VAL A 48 5.72 -2.87 3.20
C VAL A 48 4.40 -2.49 2.54
N LEU A 49 4.48 -1.81 1.42
CA LEU A 49 3.35 -1.52 0.54
C LEU A 49 3.43 -2.42 -0.69
N VAL A 50 2.38 -3.19 -0.94
CA VAL A 50 2.23 -4.04 -2.12
C VAL A 50 1.19 -3.42 -3.02
N VAL A 51 1.56 -3.18 -4.27
CA VAL A 51 0.64 -2.69 -5.31
C VAL A 51 0.66 -3.70 -6.45
N SER A 52 -0.50 -4.24 -6.79
CA SER A 52 -0.66 -5.23 -7.85
C SER A 52 -1.77 -4.83 -8.80
N GLY A 53 -1.69 -5.24 -10.07
CA GLY A 53 -2.74 -4.92 -11.03
C GLY A 53 -2.27 -4.91 -12.48
N ARG A 54 -3.14 -4.43 -13.35
CA ARG A 54 -2.87 -4.25 -14.78
C ARG A 54 -2.80 -2.78 -15.14
N ILE A 55 -1.91 -2.44 -16.06
CA ILE A 55 -1.76 -1.09 -16.58
C ILE A 55 -1.52 -1.14 -18.09
N ASP A 56 -1.81 -0.04 -18.77
CA ASP A 56 -1.79 -0.03 -20.24
C ASP A 56 -0.44 0.34 -20.87
N SER A 57 0.52 0.86 -20.10
CA SER A 57 1.84 1.20 -20.62
C SER A 57 2.96 1.17 -19.57
N GLU A 58 4.17 0.80 -19.99
CA GLU A 58 5.37 0.86 -19.13
C GLU A 58 5.70 2.29 -18.63
N SER A 59 5.28 3.34 -19.38
CA SER A 59 5.44 4.72 -18.92
C SER A 59 4.56 5.01 -17.69
N LEU A 60 3.30 4.56 -17.71
CA LEU A 60 2.40 4.64 -16.55
C LEU A 60 2.97 3.86 -15.36
N LYS A 61 3.64 2.72 -15.61
CA LYS A 61 4.29 1.93 -14.54
C LYS A 61 5.30 2.78 -13.79
N THR A 62 6.13 3.46 -14.57
CA THR A 62 7.21 4.31 -14.07
C THR A 62 6.64 5.50 -13.31
N GLU A 63 5.58 6.13 -13.81
CA GLU A 63 4.89 7.22 -13.12
C GLU A 63 4.25 6.78 -11.80
N VAL A 64 3.61 5.60 -11.76
CA VAL A 64 3.04 5.03 -10.54
C VAL A 64 4.15 4.74 -9.52
N MET A 65 5.26 4.11 -9.93
CA MET A 65 6.39 3.84 -9.04
C MET A 65 6.99 5.13 -8.47
N ASN A 66 7.15 6.16 -9.29
CA ASN A 66 7.67 7.46 -8.86
C ASN A 66 6.70 8.16 -7.88
N PHE A 67 5.41 8.09 -8.16
CA PHE A 67 4.37 8.62 -7.28
C PHE A 67 4.38 7.94 -5.91
N LEU A 68 4.41 6.61 -5.89
CA LEU A 68 4.46 5.82 -4.66
C LEU A 68 5.74 6.10 -3.85
N SER A 69 6.89 6.21 -4.51
CA SER A 69 8.17 6.53 -3.86
C SER A 69 8.17 7.91 -3.22
N THR A 70 7.43 8.86 -3.79
CA THR A 70 7.26 10.21 -3.24
C THR A 70 6.28 10.23 -2.08
N MET A 71 5.19 9.47 -2.18
CA MET A 71 4.13 9.44 -1.17
C MET A 71 4.53 8.69 0.09
N MET A 72 5.28 7.60 -0.06
CA MET A 72 5.65 6.68 1.02
C MET A 72 7.17 6.62 1.19
N PRO A 73 7.83 7.75 1.51
CA PRO A 73 9.27 7.76 1.67
C PRO A 73 9.69 6.83 2.82
N GLY A 74 10.67 5.97 2.56
CA GLY A 74 11.19 5.00 3.54
C GLY A 74 10.33 3.75 3.74
N TRP A 75 9.29 3.56 2.93
CA TRP A 75 8.55 2.29 2.86
C TRP A 75 9.17 1.36 1.83
N GLN A 76 9.08 0.06 2.07
CA GLN A 76 9.41 -0.93 1.06
C GLN A 76 8.24 -1.04 0.08
N LEU A 77 8.51 -0.81 -1.20
CA LEU A 77 7.51 -0.86 -2.26
C LEU A 77 7.69 -2.12 -3.08
N ASN A 78 6.65 -2.97 -3.11
CA ASN A 78 6.58 -4.15 -3.97
C ASN A 78 5.49 -3.90 -5.01
N VAL A 79 5.91 -3.62 -6.25
CA VAL A 79 4.99 -3.23 -7.33
C VAL A 79 4.96 -4.33 -8.38
N GLU A 80 3.88 -5.09 -8.40
CA GLU A 80 3.62 -6.22 -9.29
C GLU A 80 2.58 -5.81 -10.34
N LEU A 81 3.02 -4.99 -11.29
CA LEU A 81 2.18 -4.48 -12.37
C LEU A 81 2.48 -5.20 -13.69
N GLY A 82 1.46 -5.85 -14.22
CA GLY A 82 1.47 -6.41 -15.58
C GLY A 82 0.97 -5.39 -16.60
N VAL A 83 1.50 -5.45 -17.82
CA VAL A 83 0.99 -4.65 -18.94
C VAL A 83 -0.13 -5.42 -19.65
N SER A 84 -1.27 -4.77 -19.87
CA SER A 84 -2.45 -5.28 -20.59
C SER A 84 -2.13 -5.74 -22.01
#